data_AF-A0A9E3C1I2-F1
#
_entry.id   AF-A0A9E3C1I2-F1
#
_cell.length_a   1.000
_cell.length_b   1.000
_cell.length_c   1.000
_cell.angle_alpha   90.00
_cell.angle_beta   90.00
_cell.angle_gamma   90.00
#
_symmetry.space_group_name_H-M   'P 1'
#
loop_
_entity.id
_entity.type
_entity.pdbx_description
1 polymer ?
#
loop_
_entity_poly.entity_id
_entity_poly.type
_entity_poly.pdbx_seq_one_letter_code
_entity_poly.pdbx_strand_id
1 'polypeptide(L)' 'MCRGAQRVHAETLRRGASPAVELQRDWRLATGQGLAATMGEHLPFYGMLAANLKAANGG' A
#
# COMPACT_ATOMS: atom_id res chain seq x y z
N MET A 1 -25.40 -14.09 6.82
CA MET A 1 -23.98 -13.82 7.09
C MET A 1 -23.15 -14.72 6.19
N CYS A 2 -22.50 -14.14 5.18
CA CYS A 2 -21.96 -14.87 4.02
C CYS A 2 -20.55 -15.43 4.29
N ARG A 3 -20.41 -16.77 4.24
CA ARG A 3 -19.16 -17.54 4.44
C ARG A 3 -18.01 -17.18 3.48
N GLY A 4 -18.26 -16.38 2.44
CA GLY A 4 -17.26 -15.92 1.48
C GLY A 4 -16.27 -14.91 2.05
N ALA A 5 -16.72 -13.98 2.90
CA ALA A 5 -15.87 -12.89 3.40
C ALA A 5 -14.76 -13.39 4.36
N GLN A 6 -15.04 -14.43 5.14
CA GLN A 6 -14.06 -15.01 6.08
C GLN A 6 -12.95 -15.80 5.38
N ARG A 7 -13.22 -16.38 4.21
CA ARG A 7 -12.22 -17.12 3.43
C ARG A 7 -11.17 -16.19 2.81
N VAL A 8 -11.56 -15.01 2.34
CA VAL A 8 -10.62 -14.05 1.73
C VAL A 8 -9.63 -13.52 2.77
N HIS A 9 -10.09 -13.24 4.00
CA HIS A 9 -9.22 -12.74 5.07
C HIS A 9 -8.16 -13.76 5.51
N ALA A 10 -8.52 -15.05 5.55
CA ALA A 10 -7.58 -16.13 5.91
C ALA A 10 -6.56 -16.47 4.80
N GLU A 11 -6.93 -16.28 3.54
CA GLU A 11 -6.05 -16.48 2.37
C GLU A 11 -4.96 -15.39 2.31
N THR A 12 -5.32 -14.13 2.60
CA THR A 12 -4.36 -13.01 2.65
C THR A 12 -3.29 -13.20 3.73
N LEU A 13 -3.66 -13.73 4.90
CA LEU A 13 -2.72 -14.00 5.99
C LEU A 13 -1.68 -15.08 5.65
N ARG A 14 -1.96 -15.99 4.70
CA ARG A 14 -1.02 -17.05 4.29
C ARG A 14 -0.01 -16.62 3.23
N ARG A 15 -0.28 -15.52 2.51
CA ARG A 15 0.55 -15.10 1.37
C ARG A 15 1.69 -14.15 1.73
N GLY A 16 1.82 -13.80 3.02
CA GLY A 16 2.80 -12.81 3.49
C GLY A 16 2.47 -11.41 2.95
N ALA A 17 3.00 -10.38 3.60
CA ALA A 17 3.04 -9.08 2.94
C ALA A 17 4.25 -9.08 1.99
N SER A 18 4.27 -8.15 1.01
CA SER A 18 5.48 -7.98 0.22
C SER A 18 6.67 -7.70 1.15
N PRO A 19 7.89 -8.23 0.90
CA PRO A 19 9.06 -7.97 1.74
C PRO A 19 9.29 -6.47 2.01
N ALA A 20 8.97 -5.61 1.05
CA ALA A 20 9.07 -4.16 1.21
C ALA A 20 8.09 -3.61 2.28
N VAL A 21 6.88 -4.17 2.36
CA VAL A 21 5.86 -3.79 3.36
C VAL A 21 6.21 -4.36 4.73
N GLU A 22 6.75 -5.59 4.76
CA GLU A 22 7.22 -6.22 6.00
C GLU A 22 8.40 -5.45 6.61
N LEU A 23 9.37 -5.03 5.78
CA LEU A 23 10.49 -4.19 6.19
C LEU A 23 10.03 -2.79 6.62
N GLN A 24 9.02 -2.23 5.97
CA GLN A 24 8.51 -0.91 6.32
C GLN A 24 7.89 -0.88 7.72
N ARG A 25 7.03 -1.86 8.05
CA ARG A 25 6.33 -2.04 9.34
C ARG A 25 5.40 -0.89 9.78
N ASP A 26 5.83 0.36 9.70
CA ASP A 26 5.12 1.58 10.10
C ASP A 26 5.42 2.71 9.10
N TRP A 27 4.36 3.27 8.49
CA TRP A 27 4.45 4.35 7.51
C TRP A 27 5.01 5.66 8.05
N ARG A 28 4.99 5.86 9.37
CA ARG A 28 5.51 7.07 10.03
C ARG A 28 7.03 7.07 10.17
N LEU A 29 7.70 5.95 9.86
CA LEU A 29 9.15 5.88 9.84
C LEU A 29 9.71 6.67 8.65
N ALA A 30 10.96 7.11 8.77
CA ALA A 30 11.63 7.90 7.72
C ALA A 30 11.66 7.19 6.36
N THR A 31 11.66 5.86 6.34
CA THR A 31 11.62 5.03 5.13
C THR A 31 10.25 5.05 4.42
N GLY A 32 9.18 5.48 5.08
CA GLY A 32 7.82 5.41 4.55
C GLY A 32 7.59 6.30 3.33
N GLN A 33 8.18 7.51 3.34
CA GLN A 33 8.17 8.41 2.19
C GLN A 33 8.95 7.81 1.01
N GLY A 34 10.10 7.19 1.29
CA GLY A 34 10.90 6.49 0.28
C GLY A 34 10.14 5.32 -0.35
N LEU A 35 9.50 4.49 0.47
CA LEU A 35 8.68 3.39 -0.03
C LEU A 35 7.50 3.91 -0.86
N ALA A 36 6.83 4.99 -0.43
CA ALA A 36 5.75 5.59 -1.20
C ALA A 36 6.22 6.08 -2.59
N ALA A 37 7.41 6.66 -2.69
CA ALA A 37 8.01 7.05 -3.97
C ALA A 37 8.30 5.82 -4.86
N THR A 38 8.98 4.80 -4.32
CA THR A 38 9.24 3.53 -5.04
C THR A 38 7.96 2.87 -5.53
N MET A 39 6.91 2.86 -4.70
CA MET A 39 5.60 2.35 -5.09
C MET A 39 4.95 3.21 -6.17
N GLY A 40 5.08 4.54 -6.10
CA GLY A 40 4.58 5.46 -7.14
C GLY A 40 5.24 5.23 -8.51
N GLU A 41 6.53 4.92 -8.52
CA GLU A 41 7.30 4.64 -9.74
C GLU A 41 6.98 3.28 -10.37
N HIS A 42 6.81 2.24 -9.54
CA HIS A 42 6.67 0.86 -10.04
C HIS A 42 5.23 0.34 -10.05
N LEU A 43 4.31 0.95 -9.30
CA LEU A 43 2.90 0.56 -9.24
C LEU A 43 2.06 1.71 -9.81
N PRO A 44 1.62 1.63 -11.09
CA PRO A 44 0.91 2.72 -11.77
C PRO A 44 -0.28 3.28 -10.99
N PHE A 45 -1.00 2.42 -10.27
CA PHE A 45 -2.10 2.83 -9.39
C PHE A 45 -1.66 3.76 -8.25
N TYR A 46 -0.52 3.48 -7.60
CA TYR A 46 0.00 4.32 -6.51
C TYR A 46 0.50 5.67 -7.02
N GLY A 47 1.13 5.71 -8.20
CA GLY A 47 1.52 6.96 -8.85
C GLY A 47 0.31 7.86 -9.12
N MET A 48 -0.78 7.28 -9.62
CA MET A 48 -2.04 7.99 -9.86
C MET A 48 -2.68 8.52 -8.57
N LEU A 49 -2.70 7.73 -7.49
CA LEU A 49 -3.22 8.18 -6.20
C LEU A 49 -2.43 9.38 -5.66
N ALA A 50 -1.10 9.33 -5.71
CA ALA A 50 -0.25 10.42 -5.23
C ALA A 50 -0.47 11.70 -6.05
N ALA A 51 -0.58 11.58 -7.38
CA ALA A 51 -0.87 12.71 -8.26
C ALA A 51 -2.24 13.34 -7.96
N ASN A 52 -3.27 12.52 -7.77
CA ASN A 52 -4.62 13.00 -7.46
C ASN A 52 -4.69 13.67 -6.09
N LEU A 53 -4.00 13.11 -5.08
CA LEU A 53 -3.93 13.72 -3.75
C LEU A 53 -3.23 15.08 -3.81
N LYS A 54 -2.13 15.19 -4.56
CA LYS A 54 -1.44 16.46 -4.76
C LYS A 54 -2.34 17.49 -5.43
N ALA A 55 -3.06 17.09 -6.49
CA ALA A 55 -4.00 17.95 -7.19
C ALA A 55 -5.16 18.42 -6.28
N ALA A 56 -5.68 17.54 -5.43
CA ALA A 56 -6.74 17.87 -4.47
C ALA A 56 -6.30 18.88 -3.39
N ASN A 57 -5.02 18.90 -3.05
CA ASN A 57 -4.46 19.78 -2.02
C ASN A 57 -3.94 21.13 -2.55
N GLY A 58 -4.17 21.43 -3.84
CA GLY A 58 -3.83 22.74 -4.43
C GLY A 58 -2.43 22.84 -5.05
N GLY A 59 -1.68 21.73 -5.14
CA GLY A 59 -0.38 21.67 -5.83
C GLY A 59 0.82 21.87 -4.94
#